data_AF-A0A6A6IUN6-F1
#
_entry.id   AF-A0A6A6IUN6-F1
#
_cell.length_a   1.000
_cell.length_b   1.000
_cell.length_c   1.000
_cell.angle_alpha   90.00
_cell.angle_beta   90.00
_cell.angle_gamma   90.00
#
_symmetry.space_group_name_H-M   'P 1'
#
loop_
_entity.id
_entity.type
_entity.pdbx_description
1 polymer ?
#
loop_
_entity_poly.entity_id
_entity_poly.type
_entity_poly.pdbx_seq_one_letter_code
_entity_poly.pdbx_strand_id
1 'polypeptide(L)'
;RLYHEASAHFQTIDIHGRLDEGEVPVDIDPEDALVSIPPEVGESLGVACALQQALVASSDIQPLVYRHATRSFTPLSTPLPRLTIAESLPPQTNGTTSPATLYLFGFSHSFTLNGT
;
A
#
# COMPACT_ATOMS: atom_id res chain seq x y z
N ARG A 1 6.25 11.65 -17.38
CA ARG A 1 5.89 10.75 -16.27
C ARG A 1 5.97 9.33 -16.81
N LEU A 2 7.04 8.61 -16.46
CA LEU A 2 7.31 7.27 -16.96
C LEU A 2 6.81 6.29 -15.91
N TYR A 3 5.51 6.01 -15.95
CA TYR A 3 5.01 4.82 -15.27
C TYR A 3 5.59 3.62 -15.99
N HIS A 4 6.07 2.65 -15.22
CA HIS A 4 6.39 1.35 -15.76
C HIS A 4 5.57 0.29 -15.03
N GLU A 5 5.15 -0.70 -15.81
CA GLU A 5 4.33 -1.82 -15.34
C GLU A 5 5.22 -2.83 -14.62
N ALA A 6 4.83 -3.21 -13.41
CA ALA A 6 5.55 -4.15 -12.57
C ALA A 6 4.58 -5.14 -11.90
N SER A 7 5.15 -6.12 -11.22
CA SER A 7 4.40 -7.05 -10.37
C SER A 7 4.72 -6.79 -8.90
N ALA A 8 3.71 -6.88 -8.06
CA ALA A 8 3.82 -6.78 -6.62
C ALA A 8 3.23 -8.01 -5.94
N HIS A 9 3.86 -8.46 -4.87
CA HIS A 9 3.36 -9.56 -4.06
C HIS A 9 2.40 -9.05 -3.00
N PHE A 10 1.12 -9.40 -3.12
CA PHE A 10 0.07 -9.06 -2.17
C PHE A 10 -0.22 -10.22 -1.22
N GLN A 11 -0.38 -9.91 0.07
CA GLN A 11 -0.73 -10.87 1.11
C GLN A 11 -1.86 -10.31 1.96
N THR A 12 -2.87 -11.13 2.24
CA THR A 12 -4.02 -10.79 3.07
C THR A 12 -4.51 -12.01 3.86
N ILE A 13 -5.54 -11.80 4.68
CA ILE A 13 -6.24 -12.87 5.38
C ILE A 13 -7.62 -13.03 4.76
N ASP A 14 -7.94 -14.21 4.27
CA ASP A 14 -9.24 -14.52 3.69
C ASP A 14 -10.36 -14.56 4.75
N ILE A 15 -11.61 -14.72 4.29
CA ILE A 15 -12.78 -14.81 5.16
C ILE A 15 -12.78 -16.02 6.11
N HIS A 16 -11.90 -17.00 5.88
CA HIS A 16 -11.72 -18.19 6.70
C HIS A 16 -10.56 -18.04 7.69
N GLY A 17 -9.90 -16.87 7.74
CA GLY A 17 -8.75 -16.62 8.61
C GLY A 17 -7.45 -17.24 8.09
N ARG A 18 -7.36 -17.60 6.82
CA ARG A 18 -6.17 -18.18 6.19
C ARG A 18 -5.40 -17.13 5.42
N LEU A 19 -4.08 -17.33 5.32
CA LEU A 19 -3.24 -16.51 4.46
C LEU A 19 -3.65 -16.73 2.99
N ASP A 20 -3.99 -15.63 2.33
CA ASP A 20 -4.19 -15.56 0.89
C ASP A 20 -3.11 -14.64 0.30
N GLU A 21 -2.44 -15.09 -0.75
CA GLU A 21 -1.32 -14.37 -1.34
C GLU A 21 -1.21 -14.61 -2.85
N GLY A 22 -0.68 -13.61 -3.55
CA GLY A 22 -0.51 -13.67 -4.98
C GLY A 22 0.17 -12.44 -5.57
N GLU A 23 0.56 -12.56 -6.83
CA GLU A 23 1.10 -11.45 -7.62
C GLU A 23 -0.05 -10.61 -8.18
N VAL A 24 0.09 -9.28 -8.08
CA VAL A 24 -0.85 -8.30 -8.63
C VAL A 24 -0.10 -7.30 -9.50
N PRO A 25 -0.70 -6.86 -10.62
CA PRO A 25 -0.09 -5.85 -11.48
C PRO A 25 -0.08 -4.49 -10.76
N VAL A 26 1.00 -3.73 -10.91
CA VAL A 26 1.13 -2.38 -10.38
C VAL A 26 1.82 -1.48 -11.39
N ASP A 27 1.50 -0.19 -11.37
CA ASP A 27 2.24 0.82 -12.13
C ASP A 27 3.05 1.68 -11.17
N ILE A 28 4.36 1.76 -11.35
CA ILE A 28 5.25 2.50 -10.46
C ILE A 28 5.78 3.74 -11.17
N ASP A 29 5.64 4.88 -10.50
CA ASP A 29 6.40 6.09 -10.77
C ASP A 29 7.39 6.32 -9.62
N PRO A 30 8.67 5.94 -9.81
CA PRO A 30 9.66 6.03 -8.74
C PRO A 30 10.08 7.48 -8.43
N GLU A 31 9.90 8.42 -9.36
CA GLU A 31 10.26 9.84 -9.13
C GLU A 31 9.32 10.47 -8.11
N ASP A 32 8.02 10.20 -8.26
CA ASP A 32 6.98 10.70 -7.37
C ASP A 32 6.64 9.73 -6.22
N ALA A 33 7.40 8.63 -6.10
CA ALA A 33 7.15 7.53 -5.18
C ALA A 33 5.68 7.05 -5.18
N LEU A 34 5.05 7.08 -6.35
CA LEU A 34 3.65 6.79 -6.58
C LEU A 34 3.51 5.37 -7.12
N VAL A 35 2.60 4.60 -6.56
CA VAL A 35 2.32 3.22 -6.98
C VAL A 35 0.82 3.09 -7.21
N SER A 36 0.40 2.85 -8.45
CA SER A 36 -0.99 2.55 -8.79
C SER A 36 -1.25 1.05 -8.67
N ILE A 37 -2.42 0.70 -8.14
CA ILE A 37 -2.79 -0.68 -7.82
C ILE A 37 -4.24 -0.99 -8.19
N PRO A 38 -4.58 -2.30 -8.28
CA PRO A 38 -5.95 -2.73 -8.48
C PRO A 38 -6.85 -2.27 -7.32
N PRO A 39 -8.10 -1.86 -7.59
CA PRO A 39 -9.03 -1.42 -6.55
C PRO A 39 -9.18 -2.41 -5.40
N GLU A 40 -9.29 -3.71 -5.68
CA GLU A 40 -9.48 -4.78 -4.69
C GLU A 40 -8.34 -4.86 -3.65
N VAL A 41 -7.10 -4.59 -4.08
CA VAL A 41 -5.93 -4.53 -3.20
C VAL A 41 -6.04 -3.32 -2.28
N GLY A 42 -6.43 -2.17 -2.85
CA GLY A 42 -6.60 -0.93 -2.10
C GLY A 42 -7.75 -1.04 -1.10
N GLU A 43 -8.89 -1.60 -1.48
CA GLU A 43 -10.03 -1.83 -0.58
C GLU A 43 -9.65 -2.72 0.59
N SER A 44 -8.91 -3.81 0.35
CA SER A 44 -8.44 -4.72 1.40
C SER A 44 -7.55 -3.98 2.42
N LEU A 45 -6.60 -3.18 1.95
CA LEU A 45 -5.77 -2.32 2.80
C LEU A 45 -6.60 -1.23 3.52
N GLY A 46 -7.56 -0.64 2.82
CA GLY A 46 -8.44 0.39 3.35
C GLY A 46 -9.29 -0.11 4.53
N VAL A 47 -9.89 -1.29 4.40
CA VAL A 47 -10.65 -1.94 5.47
C VAL A 47 -9.76 -2.18 6.69
N ALA A 48 -8.54 -2.69 6.48
CA ALA A 48 -7.61 -2.91 7.58
C ALA A 48 -7.19 -1.62 8.29
N CYS A 49 -6.98 -0.53 7.55
CA CYS A 49 -6.70 0.79 8.13
C CYS A 49 -7.91 1.35 8.89
N ALA A 50 -9.13 1.18 8.38
CA ALA A 50 -10.35 1.64 9.04
C ALA A 50 -10.58 0.90 10.36
N LEU A 51 -10.38 -0.43 10.39
CA LEU A 51 -10.50 -1.24 11.60
C LEU A 51 -9.52 -0.80 12.70
N GLN A 52 -8.30 -0.37 12.34
CA GLN A 52 -7.33 0.14 13.32
C GLN A 52 -7.76 1.44 13.97
N GLN A 53 -8.39 2.32 13.20
CA GLN A 53 -8.71 3.66 13.67
C GLN A 53 -10.00 3.69 14.53
N ALA A 54 -10.71 2.56 14.65
CA ALA A 54 -12.05 2.49 15.27
C ALA A 54 -13.04 3.52 14.68
N LEU A 55 -12.76 4.02 13.46
CA LEU A 55 -13.52 5.07 12.79
C LEU A 55 -14.61 4.45 11.93
N VAL A 56 -15.81 5.03 12.04
CA VAL A 56 -17.02 4.68 11.26
C VAL A 56 -17.07 5.41 9.91
N ALA A 57 -16.06 6.20 9.56
CA ALA A 57 -15.99 6.88 8.27
C ALA A 57 -14.97 6.20 7.36
N SER A 58 -15.46 5.63 6.26
CA SER A 58 -14.68 5.23 5.09
C SER A 58 -14.05 6.48 4.46
N SER A 59 -12.92 6.93 5.02
CA SER A 59 -12.11 7.94 4.35
C SER A 59 -11.50 7.28 3.12
N ASP A 60 -11.63 7.91 1.96
CA ASP A 60 -10.94 7.47 0.74
C ASP A 60 -9.42 7.70 0.83
N ILE A 61 -8.95 8.27 1.93
CA ILE A 61 -7.54 8.52 2.22
C ILE A 61 -7.19 7.79 3.51
N GLN A 62 -6.26 6.84 3.43
CA GLN A 62 -5.86 5.98 4.54
C GLN A 62 -4.35 6.07 4.79
N PRO A 63 -3.91 6.25 6.05
CA PRO A 63 -2.49 6.24 6.36
C PRO A 63 -1.92 4.82 6.29
N LEU A 64 -0.72 4.70 5.74
CA LEU A 64 0.08 3.48 5.68
C LEU A 64 1.52 3.75 6.12
N VAL A 65 2.27 2.66 6.24
CA VAL A 65 3.70 2.69 6.45
C VAL A 65 4.39 1.92 5.34
N TYR A 66 5.36 2.55 4.69
CA TYR A 66 6.31 1.88 3.81
C TYR A 66 7.54 1.46 4.61
N ARG A 67 7.89 0.18 4.53
CA ARG A 67 9.05 -0.41 5.21
C ARG A 67 10.14 -0.66 4.16
N HIS A 68 11.22 0.10 4.23
CA HIS A 68 12.30 0.06 3.23
C HIS A 68 13.00 -1.30 3.16
N ALA A 69 13.26 -1.92 4.32
CA ALA A 69 13.95 -3.21 4.39
C ALA A 69 13.22 -4.35 3.66
N THR A 70 11.89 -4.31 3.64
CA THR A 70 11.04 -5.31 3.00
C THR A 70 10.38 -4.81 1.73
N ARG A 71 10.55 -3.52 1.36
CA ARG A 71 9.87 -2.83 0.25
C ARG A 71 8.35 -3.01 0.28
N SER A 72 7.77 -2.90 1.48
CA SER A 72 6.36 -3.25 1.69
C SER A 72 5.53 -2.13 2.28
N PHE A 73 4.33 -1.96 1.77
CA PHE A 73 3.26 -1.15 2.35
C PHE A 73 2.42 -2.00 3.30
N THR A 74 2.22 -1.50 4.52
CA THR A 74 1.37 -2.12 5.53
C THR A 74 0.56 -1.08 6.30
N PRO A 75 -0.62 -1.42 6.82
CA PRO A 75 -1.26 -0.65 7.87
C PRO A 75 -0.34 -0.46 9.08
N LEU A 76 -0.59 0.58 9.90
CA LEU A 76 0.33 0.95 10.98
C LEU A 76 0.44 -0.13 12.08
N SER A 77 -0.69 -0.74 12.45
CA SER A 77 -0.80 -1.61 13.63
C SER A 77 -0.89 -3.11 13.33
N THR A 78 -0.96 -3.53 12.06
CA THR A 78 -0.99 -4.96 11.67
C THR A 78 -0.01 -5.24 10.52
N PRO A 79 0.65 -6.42 10.52
CA PRO A 79 1.54 -6.82 9.43
C PRO A 79 0.83 -7.19 8.12
N LEU A 80 -0.50 -7.37 8.15
CA LEU A 80 -1.36 -7.71 7.01
C LEU A 80 -2.64 -6.86 6.99
N PRO A 81 -3.23 -6.61 5.81
CA PRO A 81 -2.73 -6.96 4.48
C PRO A 81 -1.44 -6.19 4.14
N ARG A 82 -0.67 -6.72 3.20
CA ARG A 82 0.66 -6.24 2.84
C ARG A 82 0.82 -6.27 1.34
N LEU A 83 1.34 -5.19 0.77
CA LEU A 83 1.80 -5.18 -0.61
C LEU A 83 3.31 -5.00 -0.64
N THR A 84 4.02 -5.89 -1.32
CA THR A 84 5.48 -5.85 -1.47
C THR A 84 5.84 -5.61 -2.92
N ILE A 85 6.57 -4.53 -3.20
CA ILE A 85 7.03 -4.19 -4.54
C ILE A 85 8.48 -4.64 -4.74
N ALA A 86 8.86 -4.95 -5.98
CA ALA A 86 10.23 -5.31 -6.32
C ALA A 86 11.19 -4.11 -6.18
N GLU A 87 10.69 -2.90 -6.34
CA GLU A 87 11.49 -1.68 -6.37
C GLU A 87 11.57 -1.00 -5.00
N SER A 88 12.71 -0.38 -4.75
CA SER A 88 12.86 0.48 -3.58
C SER A 88 12.40 1.89 -3.94
N LEU A 89 11.49 2.43 -3.14
CA LEU A 89 11.15 3.85 -3.23
C LEU A 89 12.16 4.69 -2.46
N PRO A 90 12.43 5.94 -2.88
CA PRO A 90 13.39 6.80 -2.21
C PRO A 90 12.90 7.13 -0.78
N PRO A 91 13.74 6.94 0.25
CA PRO A 91 13.36 7.24 1.62
C PRO A 91 13.12 8.73 1.83
N GLN A 92 11.94 9.06 2.35
CA GLN A 92 11.54 10.44 2.71
C GLN A 92 12.09 10.87 4.09
N THR A 93 12.65 9.93 4.85
CA THR A 93 13.24 10.19 6.17
C THR A 93 14.52 9.36 6.31
N ASN A 94 15.40 9.71 7.26
CA ASN A 94 16.58 8.89 7.59
C ASN A 94 16.23 7.58 8.35
N GLY A 95 14.94 7.26 8.51
CA GLY A 95 14.47 6.07 9.20
C GLY A 95 14.36 4.84 8.30
N THR A 96 14.12 3.68 8.93
CA THR A 96 13.87 2.41 8.23
C THR A 96 12.46 2.30 7.63
N THR A 97 11.63 3.33 7.86
CA THR A 97 10.23 3.41 7.40
C THR A 97 9.92 4.82 6.91
N SER A 98 9.06 4.93 5.92
CA SER A 98 8.47 6.19 5.47
C SER A 98 6.96 6.17 5.71
N PRO A 99 6.36 7.28 6.17
CA PRO A 99 4.91 7.41 6.15
C PRO A 99 4.42 7.35 4.71
N ALA A 100 3.31 6.67 4.47
CA ALA A 100 2.69 6.54 3.17
C ALA A 100 1.19 6.84 3.26
N THR A 101 0.58 7.17 2.13
CA THR A 101 -0.86 7.42 2.03
C THR A 101 -1.44 6.56 0.93
N LEU A 102 -2.54 5.87 1.23
CA LEU A 102 -3.40 5.15 0.30
C LEU A 102 -4.57 6.03 -0.10
N TYR A 103 -4.79 6.16 -1.40
CA TYR A 103 -5.93 6.82 -2.02
C TYR A 103 -6.85 5.78 -2.68
N LEU A 104 -8.10 5.74 -2.24
CA LEU A 104 -9.16 4.79 -2.62
C LEU A 104 -10.18 5.39 -3.59
N PHE A 105 -9.77 6.35 -4.39
CA PHE A 105 -10.64 7.01 -5.36
C PHE A 105 -10.06 6.92 -6.77
N GLY A 106 -10.96 6.95 -7.76
CA GLY A 106 -10.60 6.87 -9.18
C GLY A 106 -10.80 5.47 -9.77
N PHE A 107 -10.21 5.25 -10.95
CA PHE A 107 -10.28 3.96 -11.65
C PHE A 107 -9.29 2.93 -11.08
N SER A 108 -8.15 3.40 -10.59
CA SER A 108 -7.16 2.63 -9.83
C SER A 108 -6.96 3.28 -8.47
N HIS A 109 -6.58 2.46 -7.48
CA HIS A 109 -6.16 2.98 -6.18
C HIS A 109 -4.66 3.28 -6.22
N SER A 110 -4.14 4.10 -5.31
CA SER A 110 -2.72 4.43 -5.33
C SER A 110 -2.11 4.61 -3.96
N PHE A 111 -0.81 4.39 -3.86
CA PHE A 111 0.03 4.75 -2.73
C PHE A 111 0.97 5.88 -3.10
N THR A 112 1.25 6.78 -2.16
CA THR A 112 2.40 7.68 -2.23
C THR A 112 3.18 7.67 -0.92
N LEU A 113 4.48 7.98 -0.96
CA LEU A 113 5.23 8.32 0.24
C LEU A 113 4.96 9.78 0.64
N ASN A 114 4.72 10.03 1.92
CA ASN A 114 4.47 11.39 2.39
C ASN A 114 5.80 12.16 2.48
N GLY A 115 5.82 13.38 1.96
CA GLY A 115 7.01 14.25 1.95
C GLY A 115 7.68 14.40 0.58
N THR A 116 7.17 13.70 -0.44
CA THR A 116 7.38 14.03 -1.86
C THR A 116 6.82 15.40 -2.20
#